data_AF-A0A9E1HJD8-F1
#
_entry.id   AF-A0A9E1HJD8-F1
#
_cell.length_a   1.000
_cell.length_b   1.000
_cell.length_c   1.000
_cell.angle_alpha   90.00
_cell.angle_beta   90.00
_cell.angle_gamma   90.00
#
_symmetry.space_group_name_H-M   'P 1'
#
loop_
_entity.id
_entity.type
_entity.pdbx_description
1 polymer ?
#
loop_
_entity_poly.entity_id
_entity_poly.type
_entity_poly.pdbx_seq_one_letter_code
_entity_poly.pdbx_strand_id
1 'polypeptide(L)'
;MLKLNQEAFQIQFSECNLRQRNYQDKSFVSISIQTSYYPKMVGKEIVNGTIEMTLDVSNIHSLFDLENKSYTEEEIKVAISTSRNGAWTHDTFYDGKVSFQKRHGNTIEFSLTSEKGNLVLETTATIVSLYTTSTKEKDLKKVFDMNDFYEIPIRKEIQTREILKYIAKNAE
;
A
#
# COMPACT_ATOMS: atom_id res chain seq x y z
N MET A 1 -13.52 -5.32 -6.71
CA MET A 1 -14.74 -4.64 -6.24
C MET A 1 -14.39 -3.58 -5.20
N LEU A 2 -14.85 -2.34 -5.34
CA LEU A 2 -14.80 -1.32 -4.29
C LEU A 2 -16.22 -0.90 -3.91
N LYS A 3 -16.54 -0.94 -2.61
CA LYS A 3 -17.75 -0.39 -2.00
C LYS A 3 -17.36 0.57 -0.87
N LEU A 4 -17.91 1.78 -0.91
CA LEU A 4 -17.73 2.80 0.12
C LEU A 4 -19.09 3.39 0.45
N ASN A 5 -19.48 3.38 1.73
CA ASN A 5 -20.80 3.85 2.15
C ASN A 5 -21.94 3.19 1.38
N GLN A 6 -21.85 1.87 1.16
CA GLN A 6 -22.78 1.05 0.37
C GLN A 6 -22.82 1.35 -1.14
N GLU A 7 -22.08 2.36 -1.62
CA GLU A 7 -21.97 2.69 -3.04
C GLU A 7 -20.82 1.93 -3.69
N ALA A 8 -21.10 1.27 -4.82
CA ALA A 8 -20.07 0.61 -5.62
C ALA A 8 -19.36 1.61 -6.54
N PHE A 9 -18.02 1.53 -6.60
CA PHE A 9 -17.16 2.34 -7.45
C PHE A 9 -16.26 1.47 -8.32
N GLN A 10 -15.94 1.97 -9.52
CA GLN A 10 -14.95 1.36 -10.39
C GLN A 10 -13.56 1.85 -10.00
N ILE A 11 -12.65 0.90 -9.75
CA ILE A 11 -11.25 1.20 -9.42
C ILE A 11 -10.53 1.67 -10.69
N GLN A 12 -9.74 2.73 -10.54
CA GLN A 12 -8.87 3.25 -11.59
C GLN A 12 -7.50 2.58 -11.54
N PHE A 13 -6.90 2.52 -10.35
CA PHE A 13 -5.64 1.80 -10.11
C PHE A 13 -5.52 1.46 -8.62
N SER A 14 -4.65 0.50 -8.32
CA SER A 14 -4.19 0.20 -6.97
C SER A 14 -2.69 -0.07 -7.00
N GLU A 15 -1.93 0.66 -6.19
CA GLU A 15 -0.47 0.58 -6.15
C GLU A 15 0.00 0.27 -4.73
N CYS A 16 0.91 -0.70 -4.62
CA CYS A 16 1.54 -1.11 -3.37
C CYS A 16 3.00 -0.65 -3.36
N ASN A 17 3.38 0.04 -2.29
CA ASN A 17 4.76 0.45 -2.02
C ASN A 17 5.18 -0.06 -0.65
N LEU A 18 6.37 -0.65 -0.59
CA LEU A 18 7.00 -1.11 0.63
C LEU A 18 8.04 -0.08 1.07
N ARG A 19 8.10 0.17 2.37
CA ARG A 19 9.13 1.01 2.99
C ARG A 19 9.81 0.27 4.11
N GLN A 20 11.10 0.07 3.98
CA GLN A 20 11.90 -0.41 5.09
C GLN A 20 12.18 0.74 6.06
N ARG A 21 11.89 0.52 7.34
CA ARG A 21 12.14 1.44 8.45
C ARG A 21 12.90 0.70 9.53
N ASN A 22 13.83 1.39 10.18
CA ASN A 22 14.51 0.86 11.36
C ASN A 22 14.12 1.70 12.56
N TYR A 23 13.69 1.05 13.63
CA TYR A 23 13.37 1.70 14.89
C TYR A 23 13.86 0.82 16.04
N GLN A 24 14.67 1.40 16.95
CA GLN A 24 15.23 0.69 18.12
C GLN A 24 15.83 -0.69 17.78
N ASP A 25 16.75 -0.72 16.82
CA ASP A 25 17.44 -1.93 16.31
C ASP A 25 16.55 -3.02 15.68
N LYS A 26 15.26 -2.73 15.50
CA LYS A 26 14.32 -3.58 14.77
C LYS A 26 14.08 -3.01 13.37
N SER A 27 14.09 -3.89 12.39
CA SER A 27 13.67 -3.59 11.02
C SER A 27 12.17 -3.87 10.89
N PHE A 28 11.44 -2.91 10.34
CA PHE A 28 10.03 -3.00 10.00
C PHE A 28 9.86 -2.69 8.52
N VAL A 29 8.86 -3.30 7.91
CA VAL A 29 8.40 -3.02 6.56
C VAL A 29 7.02 -2.41 6.69
N SER A 30 6.90 -1.17 6.24
CA SER A 30 5.61 -0.48 6.07
C SER A 30 5.09 -0.82 4.69
N ILE A 31 3.92 -1.44 4.62
CA ILE A 31 3.19 -1.71 3.38
C ILE A 31 2.17 -0.58 3.23
N SER A 32 2.24 0.14 2.12
CA SER A 32 1.31 1.20 1.78
C SER A 32 0.62 0.88 0.47
N ILE A 33 -0.71 0.77 0.51
CA ILE A 33 -1.52 0.57 -0.70
C ILE A 33 -2.40 1.78 -0.93
N GLN A 34 -2.25 2.40 -2.09
CA GLN A 34 -3.11 3.49 -2.53
C GLN A 34 -4.00 2.99 -3.67
N THR A 35 -5.31 3.18 -3.51
CA THR A 35 -6.32 2.85 -4.53
C THR A 35 -7.08 4.09 -4.92
N SER A 36 -7.12 4.41 -6.22
CA SER A 36 -7.94 5.49 -6.79
C SER A 36 -9.18 4.90 -7.46
N TYR A 37 -10.29 5.63 -7.47
CA TYR A 37 -11.51 5.21 -8.14
C TYR A 37 -12.10 6.30 -9.03
N TYR A 38 -12.72 5.87 -10.12
CA TYR A 38 -13.29 6.77 -11.12
C TYR A 38 -14.45 7.60 -10.54
N PRO A 39 -14.64 8.82 -11.06
CA PRO A 39 -15.82 9.60 -10.74
C PRO A 39 -17.10 8.87 -11.10
N LYS A 40 -18.07 8.91 -10.19
CA LYS A 40 -19.41 8.36 -10.36
C LYS A 40 -20.45 9.34 -9.84
N MET A 41 -21.61 9.38 -10.49
CA MET A 41 -22.78 10.06 -9.94
C MET A 41 -23.35 9.29 -8.75
N VAL A 42 -23.47 9.94 -7.60
CA VAL A 42 -24.16 9.44 -6.41
C VAL A 42 -25.19 10.49 -6.01
N GLY A 43 -26.48 10.18 -6.21
CA GLY A 43 -27.54 11.17 -6.10
C GLY A 43 -27.36 12.29 -7.14
N LYS A 44 -27.11 13.52 -6.69
CA LYS A 44 -26.88 14.71 -7.53
C LYS A 44 -25.43 15.19 -7.52
N GLU A 45 -24.52 14.39 -6.98
CA GLU A 45 -23.12 14.76 -6.80
C GLU A 45 -22.21 13.85 -7.62
N ILE A 46 -21.14 14.42 -8.15
CA ILE A 46 -20.01 13.67 -8.72
C ILE A 46 -19.07 13.33 -7.58
N VAL A 47 -18.87 12.04 -7.35
CA VAL A 47 -18.05 11.50 -6.26
C VAL A 47 -16.86 10.75 -6.82
N ASN A 48 -15.65 11.10 -6.37
CA ASN A 48 -14.39 10.40 -6.68
C ASN A 48 -13.46 10.43 -5.46
N GLY A 49 -12.31 9.77 -5.54
CA GLY A 49 -11.34 9.88 -4.47
C GLY A 49 -10.29 8.79 -4.44
N THR A 50 -9.64 8.68 -3.29
CA THR A 50 -8.56 7.73 -3.02
C THR A 50 -8.74 7.07 -1.64
N ILE A 51 -8.25 5.84 -1.54
CA ILE A 51 -8.15 5.08 -0.29
C ILE A 51 -6.69 4.72 -0.11
N GLU A 52 -6.14 5.02 1.05
CA GLU A 52 -4.79 4.68 1.44
C GLU A 52 -4.84 3.74 2.64
N MET A 53 -4.18 2.59 2.53
CA MET A 53 -3.95 1.68 3.63
C MET A 53 -2.48 1.69 4.00
N THR A 54 -2.17 1.67 5.30
CA THR A 54 -0.82 1.50 5.82
C THR A 54 -0.81 0.42 6.91
N LEU A 55 0.09 -0.54 6.76
CA LEU A 55 0.34 -1.63 7.70
C LEU A 55 1.84 -1.73 7.97
N ASP A 56 2.25 -1.69 9.23
CA ASP A 56 3.65 -1.89 9.64
C ASP A 56 3.84 -3.34 10.14
N VAL A 57 4.77 -4.07 9.53
CA VAL A 57 5.04 -5.49 9.84
C VAL A 57 6.53 -5.75 10.01
N SER A 58 6.90 -6.65 10.92
CA SER A 58 8.31 -6.97 11.24
C SER A 58 8.80 -8.28 10.62
N ASN A 59 7.91 -9.11 10.09
CA ASN A 59 8.17 -10.48 9.62
C ASN A 59 8.08 -10.61 8.09
N ILE A 60 8.34 -9.53 7.35
CA ILE A 60 8.40 -9.52 5.89
C ILE A 60 9.85 -9.28 5.47
N HIS A 61 10.43 -10.28 4.83
CA HIS A 61 11.80 -10.32 4.35
C HIS A 61 11.88 -10.57 2.83
N SER A 62 10.75 -10.70 2.15
CA SER A 62 10.63 -10.85 0.70
C SER A 62 9.22 -10.47 0.25
N LEU A 63 8.98 -10.32 -1.06
CA LEU A 63 7.61 -10.15 -1.56
C LEU A 63 6.77 -11.43 -1.38
N PHE A 64 7.40 -12.61 -1.41
CA PHE A 64 6.73 -13.89 -1.18
C PHE A 64 6.16 -14.00 0.24
N ASP A 65 6.81 -13.37 1.23
CA ASP A 65 6.31 -13.37 2.60
C ASP A 65 4.97 -12.67 2.76
N LEU A 66 4.49 -11.90 1.77
CA LEU A 66 3.16 -11.28 1.80
C LEU A 66 2.06 -12.26 1.41
N GLU A 67 2.37 -13.31 0.66
CA GLU A 67 1.36 -14.18 0.08
C GLU A 67 0.54 -14.94 1.13
N ASN A 68 -0.77 -14.99 0.93
CA ASN A 68 -1.72 -15.73 1.78
C ASN A 68 -1.67 -15.31 3.26
N LYS A 69 -1.29 -14.06 3.56
CA LYS A 69 -1.30 -13.51 4.91
C LYS A 69 -2.52 -12.64 5.17
N SER A 70 -3.12 -12.82 6.34
CA SER A 70 -4.19 -11.99 6.86
C SER A 70 -3.72 -11.25 8.10
N TYR A 71 -4.05 -9.97 8.15
CA TYR A 71 -3.74 -9.07 9.26
C TYR A 71 -5.06 -8.48 9.75
N THR A 72 -5.49 -8.95 10.92
CA THR A 72 -6.79 -8.60 11.53
C THR A 72 -6.67 -8.09 12.96
N GLU A 73 -5.51 -8.28 13.59
CA GLU A 73 -5.24 -7.87 14.98
C GLU A 73 -4.25 -6.70 15.04
N GLU A 74 -3.55 -6.43 13.94
CA GLU A 74 -2.62 -5.33 13.78
C GLU A 74 -3.36 -3.99 13.62
N GLU A 75 -2.73 -2.91 14.10
CA GLU A 75 -3.23 -1.56 13.85
C GLU A 75 -3.01 -1.19 12.39
N ILE A 76 -4.07 -1.31 11.58
CA ILE A 76 -4.06 -0.96 10.16
C ILE A 76 -4.75 0.39 9.98
N LYS A 77 -3.96 1.37 9.54
CA LYS A 77 -4.47 2.70 9.23
C LYS A 77 -5.13 2.67 7.84
N VAL A 78 -6.36 3.16 7.77
CA VAL A 78 -7.11 3.37 6.53
C VAL A 78 -7.49 4.84 6.44
N ALA A 79 -7.01 5.53 5.42
CA ALA A 79 -7.40 6.90 5.11
C ALA A 79 -8.26 6.93 3.85
N ILE A 80 -9.39 7.61 3.89
CA ILE A 80 -10.33 7.75 2.78
C ILE A 80 -10.44 9.24 2.45
N SER A 81 -10.04 9.61 1.24
CA SER A 81 -10.18 10.96 0.72
C SER A 81 -11.27 10.96 -0.34
N THR A 82 -12.36 11.67 -0.12
CA THR A 82 -13.51 11.70 -1.04
C THR A 82 -13.76 13.12 -1.51
N SER A 83 -13.87 13.33 -2.81
CA SER A 83 -14.37 14.56 -3.40
C SER A 83 -15.86 14.44 -3.70
N ARG A 84 -16.66 15.43 -3.31
CA ARG A 84 -18.05 15.60 -3.74
C ARG A 84 -18.18 16.94 -4.44
N ASN A 85 -18.40 16.93 -5.76
CA ASN A 85 -18.43 18.12 -6.60
C ASN A 85 -17.20 19.05 -6.41
N GLY A 86 -16.02 18.47 -6.14
CA GLY A 86 -14.78 19.22 -5.92
C GLY A 86 -14.48 19.58 -4.46
N ALA A 87 -15.43 19.43 -3.54
CA ALA A 87 -15.19 19.60 -2.11
C ALA A 87 -14.63 18.30 -1.51
N TRP A 88 -13.48 18.39 -0.84
CA TRP A 88 -12.76 17.22 -0.32
C TRP A 88 -13.02 16.98 1.17
N THR A 89 -13.26 15.72 1.53
CA THR A 89 -13.26 15.22 2.91
C THR A 89 -12.15 14.20 3.09
N HIS A 90 -11.58 14.16 4.28
CA HIS A 90 -10.48 13.26 4.64
C HIS A 90 -10.79 12.60 5.97
N ASP A 91 -11.03 11.30 5.93
CA ASP A 91 -11.35 10.50 7.10
C ASP A 91 -10.23 9.47 7.33
N THR A 92 -9.89 9.22 8.59
CA THR A 92 -8.85 8.25 8.97
C THR A 92 -9.37 7.33 10.05
N PHE A 93 -9.15 6.04 9.84
CA PHE A 93 -9.56 4.96 10.72
C PHE A 93 -8.36 4.04 11.01
N TYR A 94 -8.42 3.33 12.14
CA TYR A 94 -7.37 2.41 12.61
C TYR A 94 -7.96 1.01 12.89
N ASP A 95 -8.99 0.63 12.13
CA ASP A 95 -9.73 -0.63 12.26
C ASP A 95 -9.67 -1.45 10.96
N GLY A 96 -8.68 -1.17 10.11
CA GLY A 96 -8.51 -1.92 8.86
C GLY A 96 -8.27 -3.41 9.14
N LYS A 97 -8.80 -4.26 8.27
CA LYS A 97 -8.46 -5.68 8.20
C LYS A 97 -8.05 -5.96 6.77
N VAL A 98 -6.84 -6.49 6.56
CA VAL A 98 -6.32 -6.75 5.21
C VAL A 98 -5.96 -8.24 5.07
N SER A 99 -6.28 -8.82 3.92
CA SER A 99 -5.80 -10.15 3.55
C SER A 99 -5.18 -10.10 2.16
N PHE A 100 -3.95 -10.56 2.07
CA PHE A 100 -3.22 -10.74 0.83
C PHE A 100 -3.42 -12.17 0.33
N GLN A 101 -3.58 -12.31 -0.97
CA GLN A 101 -3.68 -13.60 -1.65
C GLN A 101 -2.35 -13.92 -2.33
N LYS A 102 -2.39 -14.84 -3.31
CA LYS A 102 -1.23 -15.21 -4.10
C LYS A 102 -0.73 -14.03 -4.96
N ARG A 103 0.58 -13.93 -5.10
CA ARG A 103 1.23 -12.98 -5.99
C ARG A 103 1.32 -13.53 -7.41
N HIS A 104 1.22 -12.64 -8.39
CA HIS A 104 1.45 -12.93 -9.80
C HIS A 104 2.39 -11.86 -10.38
N GLY A 105 3.67 -12.20 -10.52
CA GLY A 105 4.71 -11.24 -10.89
C GLY A 105 4.79 -10.09 -9.89
N ASN A 106 4.68 -8.84 -10.36
CA ASN A 106 4.63 -7.69 -9.46
C ASN A 106 3.22 -7.32 -9.00
N THR A 107 2.23 -8.20 -9.14
CA THR A 107 0.86 -7.91 -8.69
C THR A 107 0.47 -8.78 -7.51
N ILE A 108 -0.32 -8.24 -6.60
CA ILE A 108 -0.84 -8.96 -5.44
C ILE A 108 -2.33 -8.66 -5.27
N GLU A 109 -3.13 -9.72 -5.27
CA GLU A 109 -4.53 -9.64 -4.91
C GLU A 109 -4.67 -9.40 -3.40
N PHE A 110 -5.57 -8.52 -3.01
CA PHE A 110 -5.86 -8.26 -1.61
C PHE A 110 -7.32 -7.87 -1.38
N SER A 111 -7.77 -8.11 -0.15
CA SER A 111 -9.00 -7.55 0.40
C SER A 111 -8.68 -6.61 1.56
N LEU A 112 -9.43 -5.53 1.69
CA LEU A 112 -9.36 -4.55 2.76
C LEU A 112 -10.78 -4.20 3.20
N THR A 113 -11.03 -4.25 4.50
CA THR A 113 -12.29 -3.79 5.10
C THR A 113 -12.02 -2.82 6.24
N SER A 114 -12.89 -1.83 6.42
CA SER A 114 -12.96 -0.99 7.62
C SER A 114 -14.44 -0.80 7.97
N GLU A 115 -14.81 -1.15 9.20
CA GLU A 115 -16.18 -1.06 9.67
C GLU A 115 -16.56 0.41 9.92
N LYS A 116 -15.67 1.17 10.56
CA LYS A 116 -15.85 2.61 10.81
C LYS A 116 -15.87 3.42 9.52
N GLY A 117 -15.05 3.04 8.54
CA GLY A 117 -15.02 3.66 7.22
C GLY A 117 -16.10 3.19 6.26
N ASN A 118 -16.94 2.21 6.65
CA ASN A 118 -17.93 1.55 5.80
C ASN A 118 -17.34 1.18 4.42
N LEU A 119 -16.17 0.53 4.46
CA LEU A 119 -15.33 0.23 3.31
C LEU A 119 -15.20 -1.27 3.12
N VAL A 120 -15.41 -1.71 1.89
CA VAL A 120 -15.02 -3.04 1.41
C VAL A 120 -14.29 -2.86 0.08
N LEU A 121 -13.05 -3.31 0.02
CA LEU A 121 -12.19 -3.25 -1.15
C LEU A 121 -11.61 -4.62 -1.42
N GLU A 122 -11.78 -5.13 -2.63
CA GLU A 122 -11.18 -6.36 -3.15
C GLU A 122 -10.58 -6.02 -4.51
N THR A 123 -9.26 -6.08 -4.66
CA THR A 123 -8.62 -5.71 -5.92
C THR A 123 -7.23 -6.31 -6.02
N THR A 124 -6.64 -6.17 -7.20
CA THR A 124 -5.23 -6.43 -7.42
C THR A 124 -4.46 -5.11 -7.33
N ALA A 125 -3.42 -5.07 -6.50
CA ALA A 125 -2.47 -3.97 -6.44
C ALA A 125 -1.20 -4.31 -7.22
N THR A 126 -0.68 -3.34 -7.95
CA THR A 126 0.67 -3.42 -8.55
C THR A 126 1.69 -3.03 -7.50
N ILE A 127 2.61 -3.93 -7.16
CA ILE A 127 3.79 -3.67 -6.34
C ILE A 127 4.74 -2.82 -7.18
N VAL A 128 4.93 -1.58 -6.76
CA VAL A 128 5.71 -0.58 -7.50
C VAL A 128 7.15 -0.56 -7.02
N SER A 129 7.35 -0.50 -5.69
CA SER A 129 8.69 -0.29 -5.16
C SER A 129 8.89 -0.72 -3.72
N LEU A 130 10.17 -0.91 -3.38
CA LEU A 130 10.70 -0.97 -2.03
C LEU A 130 11.65 0.22 -1.84
N TYR A 131 11.42 1.06 -0.83
CA TYR A 131 12.33 2.17 -0.54
C TYR A 131 12.87 2.17 0.88
N THR A 132 14.11 2.66 1.02
CA THR A 132 14.84 2.82 2.28
C THR A 132 15.65 4.12 2.27
N THR A 133 16.17 4.52 3.42
CA THR A 133 17.14 5.63 3.52
C THR A 133 18.57 5.08 3.38
N SER A 134 19.42 5.78 2.62
CA SER A 134 20.74 5.34 2.13
C SER A 134 21.72 4.86 3.18
N THR A 135 21.67 5.39 4.40
CA THR A 135 22.57 5.01 5.50
C THR A 135 22.51 3.52 5.84
N LYS A 136 21.55 2.78 5.28
CA LYS A 136 21.31 1.37 5.56
C LYS A 136 21.08 0.51 4.31
N GLU A 137 21.58 0.90 3.14
CA GLU A 137 21.52 0.06 1.91
C GLU A 137 22.05 -1.36 2.16
N LYS A 138 23.23 -1.45 2.79
CA LYS A 138 23.88 -2.73 3.11
C LYS A 138 23.07 -3.57 4.11
N ASP A 139 22.29 -2.94 4.97
CA ASP A 139 21.49 -3.66 5.96
C ASP A 139 20.17 -4.12 5.36
N LEU A 140 19.55 -3.32 4.47
CA LEU A 140 18.39 -3.75 3.70
C LEU A 140 18.68 -5.06 2.96
N LYS A 141 19.79 -5.11 2.22
CA LYS A 141 20.21 -6.29 1.45
C LYS A 141 20.53 -7.53 2.31
N LYS A 142 20.71 -7.38 3.63
CA LYS A 142 20.89 -8.50 4.57
C LYS A 142 19.57 -9.06 5.09
N VAL A 143 18.54 -8.21 5.18
CA VAL A 143 17.28 -8.54 5.86
C VAL A 143 16.09 -8.63 4.92
N PHE A 144 16.26 -8.26 3.65
CA PHE A 144 15.22 -8.30 2.64
C PHE A 144 15.78 -8.86 1.32
N ASP A 145 15.10 -9.84 0.75
CA ASP A 145 15.42 -10.43 -0.55
C ASP A 145 15.12 -9.44 -1.68
N MET A 146 16.18 -9.05 -2.39
CA MET A 146 16.12 -8.08 -3.48
C MET A 146 15.90 -8.71 -4.86
N ASN A 147 15.74 -10.03 -4.95
CA ASN A 147 15.62 -10.75 -6.23
C ASN A 147 14.46 -10.26 -7.10
N ASP A 148 13.34 -9.86 -6.48
CA ASP A 148 12.17 -9.31 -7.17
C ASP A 148 12.31 -7.84 -7.59
N PHE A 149 13.47 -7.20 -7.36
CA PHE A 149 13.69 -5.77 -7.67
C PHE A 149 14.84 -5.55 -8.64
N TYR A 150 14.77 -4.47 -9.41
CA TYR A 150 15.90 -4.01 -10.22
C TYR A 150 17.07 -3.61 -9.33
N GLU A 151 18.28 -4.00 -9.74
CA GLU A 151 19.50 -3.83 -8.93
C GLU A 151 19.87 -2.36 -8.69
N ILE A 152 19.65 -1.51 -9.71
CA ILE A 152 19.98 -0.09 -9.66
C ILE A 152 18.78 0.69 -9.07
N PRO A 153 18.90 1.25 -7.85
CA PRO A 153 17.84 2.06 -7.28
C PRO A 153 17.80 3.45 -7.92
N ILE A 154 16.62 4.07 -7.91
CA ILE A 154 16.49 5.51 -8.09
C ILE A 154 16.94 6.19 -6.79
N ARG A 155 17.89 7.11 -6.91
CA ARG A 155 18.46 7.88 -5.78
C ARG A 155 17.83 9.26 -5.72
N LYS A 156 17.38 9.68 -4.54
CA LYS A 156 16.89 11.04 -4.29
C LYS A 156 17.50 11.61 -3.03
N GLU A 157 18.23 12.70 -3.17
CA GLU A 157 18.80 13.44 -2.03
C GLU A 157 17.76 14.39 -1.43
N ILE A 158 17.63 14.36 -0.11
CA ILE A 158 16.79 15.27 0.68
C ILE A 158 17.61 15.73 1.88
N GLN A 159 18.11 16.96 1.82
CA GLN A 159 18.98 17.54 2.84
C GLN A 159 20.19 16.63 3.14
N THR A 160 20.27 16.06 4.34
CA THR A 160 21.37 15.20 4.79
C THR A 160 21.08 13.71 4.60
N ARG A 161 19.97 13.36 3.95
CA ARG A 161 19.53 11.97 3.76
C ARG A 161 19.41 11.67 2.27
N GLU A 162 19.76 10.46 1.87
CA GLU A 162 19.43 9.94 0.55
C GLU A 162 18.34 8.88 0.70
N ILE A 163 17.38 8.87 -0.23
CA ILE A 163 16.35 7.84 -0.35
C ILE A 163 16.72 6.97 -1.54
N LEU A 164 16.74 5.66 -1.32
CA LEU A 164 16.92 4.64 -2.34
C LEU A 164 15.57 4.00 -2.63
N LYS A 165 15.13 4.04 -3.88
CA LYS A 165 13.90 3.41 -4.35
C LYS A 165 14.23 2.30 -5.35
N TYR A 166 14.04 1.06 -4.94
CA TYR A 166 14.15 -0.12 -5.78
C TYR A 166 12.81 -0.40 -6.44
N ILE A 167 12.79 -0.44 -7.77
CA ILE A 167 11.56 -0.71 -8.54
C ILE A 167 11.36 -2.23 -8.63
N ALA A 168 10.14 -2.69 -8.39
CA ALA A 168 9.82 -4.10 -8.53
C ALA A 168 9.88 -4.53 -10.01
N LYS A 169 10.46 -5.71 -10.28
CA LYS A 169 10.48 -6.30 -11.61
C LYS A 169 9.09 -6.77 -11.98
N ASN A 170 8.65 -6.47 -13.20
CA ASN A 170 7.53 -7.19 -13.77
C ASN A 170 8.06 -8.57 -14.17
N ALA A 171 7.58 -9.64 -13.55
CA ALA A 171 7.91 -10.97 -14.02
C ALA A 171 7.00 -11.27 -15.21
N GLU A 172 7.59 -11.36 -16.40
CA GLU A 172 6.92 -11.89 -17.61
C GLU A 172 6.57 -13.37 -17.47
#